data_AF-A0A7Y1URU3-F1
#
_entry.id   AF-A0A7Y1URU3-F1
#
_cell.length_a   1.000
_cell.length_b   1.000
_cell.length_c   1.000
_cell.angle_alpha   90.00
_cell.angle_beta   90.00
_cell.angle_gamma   90.00
#
_symmetry.space_group_name_H-M   'P 1'
#
loop_
_entity.id
_entity.type
_entity.pdbx_description
1 polymer ?
#
loop_
_entity_poly.entity_id
_entity_poly.type
_entity_poly.pdbx_seq_one_letter_code
_entity_poly.pdbx_strand_id
1 'polypeptide(L)'
;MNGHPLVYLDSAATSQKPSAVIDTVADFYANANANVHRGAYALSNDATDLYEGARARIAAFVNADAGEVAFNRGTTSALNQVAYGWG
;
A
#
# COMPACT_ATOMS: atom_id res chain seq x y z
N MET A 1 13.01 -20.42 16.53
CA MET A 1 11.80 -21.23 16.75
C MET A 1 12.20 -22.51 17.47
N ASN A 2 11.64 -22.77 18.66
CA ASN A 2 11.98 -23.94 19.50
C ASN A 2 13.49 -24.15 19.72
N GLY A 3 14.23 -23.06 19.98
CA GLY A 3 15.68 -23.11 20.20
C GLY A 3 16.56 -23.10 18.94
N HIS A 4 15.99 -23.13 17.73
CA HIS A 4 16.75 -23.07 16.48
C HIS A 4 16.54 -21.74 15.72
N PRO A 5 17.46 -21.33 14.82
CA PRO A 5 17.22 -20.23 13.90
C PRO A 5 15.96 -20.46 13.08
N LEU A 6 15.21 -19.39 12.81
CA LEU A 6 14.02 -19.46 11.97
C LEU A 6 14.43 -19.65 10.50
N VAL A 7 13.90 -20.69 9.86
CA VAL A 7 13.98 -20.88 8.40
C VAL A 7 12.55 -20.75 7.87
N TYR A 8 12.24 -19.61 7.27
CA TYR A 8 10.88 -19.29 6.82
C TYR A 8 10.68 -19.68 5.35
N LEU A 9 9.94 -20.77 5.12
CA LEU A 9 9.67 -21.33 3.78
C LEU A 9 8.18 -21.28 3.40
N ASP A 10 7.41 -20.37 4.01
CA ASP A 10 5.97 -20.20 3.77
C ASP A 10 5.62 -18.84 3.14
N SER A 11 6.57 -18.27 2.38
CA SER A 11 6.40 -16.95 1.74
C SER A 11 5.28 -16.88 0.70
N ALA A 12 4.79 -18.04 0.22
CA ALA A 12 3.64 -18.12 -0.69
C ALA A 12 2.33 -17.75 0.01
N ALA A 13 2.20 -17.99 1.32
CA ALA A 13 1.05 -17.55 2.11
C ALA A 13 1.16 -16.07 2.50
N THR A 14 2.34 -15.64 2.97
CA THR A 14 2.67 -14.22 3.20
C THR A 14 4.18 -14.02 3.34
N SER A 15 4.71 -12.89 2.91
CA SER A 15 6.13 -12.56 3.08
C SER A 15 6.43 -11.86 4.40
N GLN A 16 7.63 -12.08 4.96
CA GLN A 16 8.19 -11.19 5.98
C GLN A 16 8.42 -9.79 5.40
N LYS A 17 8.43 -8.76 6.24
CA LYS A 17 8.52 -7.36 5.80
C LYS A 17 9.91 -6.79 6.10
N PRO A 18 10.60 -6.17 5.13
CA PRO A 18 11.83 -5.43 5.40
C PRO A 18 11.58 -4.25 6.34
N SER A 19 12.58 -3.86 7.14
CA SER A 19 12.47 -2.74 8.09
C SER A 19 12.00 -1.45 7.43
N ALA A 20 12.52 -1.14 6.24
CA ALA A 20 12.11 0.06 5.48
C ALA A 20 10.59 0.15 5.25
N VAL A 21 9.90 -0.98 5.05
CA VAL A 21 8.44 -1.02 4.90
C VAL A 21 7.75 -0.72 6.23
N ILE A 22 8.23 -1.34 7.32
CA ILE A 22 7.69 -1.15 8.67
C ILE A 22 7.86 0.29 9.11
N ASP A 23 9.06 0.84 8.94
CA ASP A 23 9.44 2.18 9.35
C ASP A 23 8.65 3.23 8.57
N THR A 24 8.43 3.04 7.26
CA THR A 24 7.61 3.95 6.44
C THR A 24 6.15 4.01 6.92
N VAL A 25 5.56 2.85 7.28
CA VAL A 25 4.20 2.82 7.81
C VAL A 25 4.13 3.49 9.18
N ALA A 26 5.10 3.22 10.05
CA ALA A 26 5.18 3.83 11.36
C ALA A 26 5.35 5.36 11.26
N ASP A 27 6.23 5.83 10.39
CA ASP A 27 6.48 7.25 10.13
C ASP A 27 5.25 7.96 9.56
N PHE A 28 4.56 7.35 8.60
CA PHE A 28 3.30 7.89 8.07
C PHE A 28 2.28 8.11 9.20
N TYR A 29 2.11 7.12 10.08
CA TYR A 29 1.15 7.25 11.18
C TYR A 29 1.58 8.26 12.25
N ALA A 30 2.88 8.37 12.51
CA ALA A 30 3.42 9.30 13.50
C ALA A 30 3.38 10.76 13.02
N ASN A 31 3.65 11.00 11.74
CA ASN A 31 3.97 12.34 11.23
C ASN A 31 3.06 12.84 10.11
N ALA A 32 2.36 11.97 9.38
CA ALA A 32 1.61 12.33 8.17
C ALA A 32 0.14 11.86 8.16
N ASN A 33 -0.37 11.35 9.28
CA ASN A 33 -1.71 10.76 9.33
C ASN A 33 -2.82 11.80 9.20
N ALA A 34 -3.44 11.87 8.02
CA ALA A 34 -4.65 12.62 7.76
C ALA A 34 -5.49 11.95 6.66
N ASN A 35 -6.77 12.33 6.56
CA ASN A 35 -7.59 11.90 5.44
C ASN A 35 -7.04 12.49 4.13
N VAL A 36 -6.74 11.62 3.18
CA VAL A 36 -6.29 11.99 1.83
C VAL A 36 -7.43 12.62 1.03
N HIS A 37 -7.09 13.54 0.12
CA HIS A 37 -8.00 14.27 -0.77
C HIS A 37 -9.10 15.09 -0.06
N ARG A 38 -8.97 15.33 1.26
CA ARG A 38 -10.07 15.86 2.09
C ARG A 38 -9.75 17.11 2.89
N GLY A 39 -8.63 17.79 2.64
CA GLY A 39 -8.20 18.90 3.49
C GLY A 39 -7.69 20.12 2.74
N ALA A 40 -8.10 21.29 3.24
CA ALA A 40 -7.53 22.59 2.91
C ALA A 40 -6.31 22.94 3.78
N TYR A 41 -5.73 21.97 4.50
CA TYR A 41 -4.66 22.16 5.49
C TYR A 41 -3.46 21.24 5.22
N ALA A 42 -2.27 21.69 5.63
CA ALA A 42 -0.98 21.12 5.24
C ALA A 42 -0.88 19.60 5.40
N LEU A 43 -1.23 19.07 6.57
CA LEU A 43 -1.11 17.63 6.86
C LEU A 43 -1.94 16.75 5.92
N SER A 44 -3.11 17.23 5.46
CA SER A 44 -3.94 16.48 4.50
C SER A 44 -3.36 16.52 3.08
N ASN A 45 -2.70 17.63 2.71
CA ASN A 45 -1.97 17.70 1.44
C ASN A 45 -0.77 16.74 1.47
N ASP A 46 0.03 16.76 2.55
CA ASP A 46 1.19 15.88 2.70
C ASP A 46 0.78 14.40 2.64
N ALA A 47 -0.31 14.02 3.34
CA ALA A 47 -0.86 12.67 3.28
C ALA A 47 -1.29 12.29 1.85
N THR A 48 -1.90 13.24 1.12
CA THR A 48 -2.34 13.04 -0.26
C THR A 48 -1.17 12.84 -1.21
N ASP A 49 -0.11 13.65 -1.08
CA ASP A 49 1.08 13.56 -1.91
C ASP A 49 1.82 12.23 -1.68
N LEU A 50 1.91 11.77 -0.43
CA LEU A 50 2.47 10.46 -0.12
C LEU A 50 1.64 9.32 -0.73
N TYR A 51 0.32 9.42 -0.65
CA TYR A 51 -0.61 8.41 -1.18
C TYR A 51 -0.56 8.32 -2.72
N GLU A 52 -0.64 9.46 -3.41
CA GLU A 52 -0.55 9.51 -4.88
C GLU A 52 0.86 9.21 -5.38
N GLY A 53 1.89 9.60 -4.61
CA GLY A 53 3.26 9.17 -4.86
C GLY A 53 3.44 7.65 -4.77
N ALA A 54 2.71 6.96 -3.89
CA ALA A 54 2.69 5.50 -3.86
C ALA A 54 2.00 4.92 -5.11
N ARG A 55 0.89 5.53 -5.56
CA ARG A 55 0.20 5.12 -6.80
C ARG A 55 1.12 5.22 -8.02
N ALA A 56 1.81 6.35 -8.18
CA ALA A 56 2.75 6.56 -9.28
C ALA A 56 3.89 5.53 -9.29
N ARG A 57 4.43 5.17 -8.12
CA ARG A 57 5.48 4.13 -8.00
C ARG A 57 4.97 2.74 -8.39
N ILE A 58 3.73 2.39 -8.00
CA ILE A 58 3.11 1.12 -8.38
C ILE A 58 2.86 1.08 -9.88
N ALA A 59 2.33 2.16 -10.44
CA ALA A 59 2.09 2.29 -11.88
C ALA A 59 3.38 2.05 -12.68
N ALA A 60 4.49 2.70 -12.29
CA ALA A 60 5.79 2.48 -12.90
C ALA A 60 6.29 1.03 -12.73
N PHE A 61 6.07 0.41 -11.56
CA PHE A 61 6.48 -0.98 -11.31
C PHE A 61 5.78 -1.98 -12.23
N VAL A 62 4.53 -1.72 -12.62
CA VAL A 62 3.76 -2.59 -13.54
C VAL A 62 3.68 -2.04 -14.96
N ASN A 63 4.42 -0.97 -15.29
CA ASN A 63 4.43 -0.29 -16.58
C ASN A 63 3.01 0.15 -17.04
N ALA A 64 2.29 0.84 -16.15
CA ALA A 64 0.98 1.45 -16.39
C ALA A 64 1.02 2.95 -16.08
N ASP A 65 -0.02 3.68 -16.48
CA ASP A 65 -0.24 5.05 -16.04
C ASP A 65 -0.86 5.10 -14.64
N ALA A 66 -0.58 6.16 -13.87
CA ALA A 66 -1.10 6.29 -12.50
C ALA A 66 -2.63 6.25 -12.44
N GLY A 67 -3.32 6.78 -13.46
CA GLY A 67 -4.79 6.74 -13.56
C GLY A 67 -5.38 5.35 -13.76
N GLU A 68 -4.56 4.36 -14.14
CA GLU A 68 -4.97 2.97 -14.37
C GLU A 68 -4.83 2.11 -13.10
N VAL A 69 -4.26 2.65 -12.02
CA VAL A 69 -4.02 1.92 -10.76
C VAL A 69 -5.11 2.21 -9.74
N ALA A 70 -5.87 1.19 -9.36
CA ALA A 70 -6.86 1.25 -8.28
C ALA A 70 -6.38 0.49 -7.02
N PHE A 71 -6.30 1.19 -5.88
CA PHE A 71 -5.97 0.56 -4.60
C PHE A 71 -7.12 -0.31 -4.08
N ASN A 72 -6.80 -1.53 -3.66
CA ASN A 72 -7.73 -2.50 -3.09
C ASN A 72 -7.14 -3.16 -1.85
N ARG A 73 -7.97 -3.87 -1.08
CA ARG A 73 -7.53 -4.59 0.13
C ARG A 73 -6.71 -5.85 -0.17
N GLY A 74 -6.77 -6.32 -1.41
CA GLY A 74 -6.06 -7.50 -1.90
C GLY A 74 -6.66 -8.00 -3.21
N THR A 75 -6.08 -9.08 -3.75
CA THR A 75 -6.44 -9.66 -5.06
C THR A 75 -7.93 -10.02 -5.16
N THR A 76 -8.48 -10.69 -4.14
CA THR A 76 -9.90 -11.09 -4.15
C THR A 76 -10.85 -9.90 -4.19
N SER A 77 -10.57 -8.81 -3.45
CA SER A 77 -11.40 -7.61 -3.51
C SER A 77 -11.32 -6.91 -4.86
N ALA A 78 -10.14 -6.89 -5.49
CA ALA A 78 -9.97 -6.31 -6.82
C ALA A 78 -10.76 -7.08 -7.88
N LEU A 79 -10.76 -8.42 -7.82
CA LEU A 79 -11.57 -9.25 -8.71
C LEU A 79 -13.07 -9.02 -8.51
N ASN A 80 -13.52 -8.91 -7.27
CA ASN A 80 -14.92 -8.57 -6.98
C ASN A 80 -15.29 -7.18 -7.51
N GLN A 81 -14.41 -6.19 -7.40
CA GLN A 81 -14.66 -4.86 -7.94
C GLN A 81 -14.90 -4.90 -9.47
N VAL A 82 -14.13 -5.70 -10.20
CA VAL A 82 -14.35 -5.90 -11.65
C VAL A 82 -15.67 -6.63 -11.89
N ALA A 83 -15.92 -7.73 -11.17
CA ALA A 83 -17.10 -8.57 -11.36
C ALA A 83 -18.42 -7.83 -11.15
N TYR A 84 -18.49 -6.94 -10.15
CA TYR A 84 -19.70 -6.19 -9.82
C TYR A 84 -19.72 -4.77 -10.40
N GLY A 85 -18.57 -4.20 -10.77
CA GLY A 85 -18.46 -2.81 -11.23
C GLY A 85 -18.53 -2.64 -12.75
N TRP A 86 -18.26 -3.70 -13.52
CA TRP A 86 -18.43 -3.69 -14.98
C TRP A 86 -19.88 -4.01 -15.39
N GLY A 87 -20.60 -4.78 -14.57
CA GLY A 87 -21.97 -5.25 -14.83
C GLY A 87 -23.03 -4.16 -14.84
#